data_AF-A0A9W6CI95-F1
#
_entry.id   AF-A0A9W6CI95-F1
#
_cell.length_a   1.000
_cell.length_b   1.000
_cell.length_c   1.000
_cell.angle_alpha   90.00
_cell.angle_beta   90.00
_cell.angle_gamma   90.00
#
_symmetry.space_group_name_H-M   'P 1'
#
loop_
_entity.id
_entity.type
_entity.pdbx_description
1 polymer ?
#
loop_
_entity_poly.entity_id
_entity_poly.type
_entity_poly.pdbx_seq_one_letter_code
_entity_poly.pdbx_strand_id
1 'polypeptide(L)'
;MKRRFLIRRLKCSNCGRLHRELPDCLVPYKHYASEVISGVLDGIITPEDEDSADYPCEMTMRRWHCWLEANRLRIDGYLKSTGYRLLGFSTELLESQVSLLDKLRSSRPEWLETLLRFLYNSGGFLVHI
;
A
#
# COMPACT_ATOMS: atom_id res chain seq x y z
N MET A 1 12.94 3.74 21.00
CA MET A 1 12.67 5.19 20.81
C MET A 1 11.25 5.37 20.30
N LYS A 2 10.41 6.21 20.90
CA LYS A 2 9.01 6.39 20.45
C LYS A 2 8.96 7.36 19.27
N ARG A 3 8.46 6.91 18.10
CA ARG A 3 8.18 7.77 16.93
C ARG A 3 6.85 8.51 17.15
N ARG A 4 6.80 9.79 16.83
CA ARG A 4 5.57 10.61 16.85
C ARG A 4 5.17 10.91 15.41
N PHE A 5 3.91 10.66 15.06
CA PHE A 5 3.36 10.94 13.74
C PHE A 5 2.34 12.07 13.83
N LEU A 6 2.47 13.06 12.95
CA LEU A 6 1.47 14.11 12.79
C LEU A 6 0.40 13.63 11.81
N ILE A 7 -0.79 13.30 12.32
CA ILE A 7 -1.92 12.86 11.48
C ILE A 7 -2.79 14.06 11.14
N ARG A 8 -2.73 14.50 9.87
CA ARG A 8 -3.53 15.63 9.39
C ARG A 8 -5.00 15.23 9.26
N ARG A 9 -5.89 16.19 9.50
CA ARG A 9 -7.31 16.09 9.18
C ARG A 9 -7.59 16.92 7.94
N LEU A 10 -8.01 16.28 6.86
CA LEU A 10 -8.23 16.90 5.55
C LEU A 10 -9.71 16.78 5.15
N LYS A 11 -10.25 17.80 4.48
CA LYS A 11 -11.62 17.76 3.94
C LYS A 11 -11.61 17.06 2.58
N CYS A 12 -12.37 15.97 2.45
CA CYS A 12 -12.48 15.25 1.18
C CYS A 12 -13.31 16.03 0.17
N SER A 13 -12.79 16.21 -1.04
CA SER A 13 -13.50 16.89 -2.14
C SER A 13 -14.69 16.08 -2.66
N ASN A 14 -14.68 14.75 -2.49
CA ASN A 14 -15.73 13.87 -2.99
C ASN A 14 -16.95 13.77 -2.07
N CYS A 15 -16.75 13.67 -0.75
CA CYS A 15 -17.87 13.52 0.21
C CYS A 15 -18.08 14.73 1.14
N GLY A 16 -17.20 15.75 1.08
CA GLY A 16 -17.29 16.97 1.90
C GLY A 16 -16.96 16.80 3.39
N ARG A 17 -16.70 15.59 3.88
CA ARG A 17 -16.41 15.30 5.30
C ARG A 17 -14.92 15.44 5.62
N LEU A 18 -14.59 15.57 6.90
CA LEU A 18 -13.22 15.56 7.41
C LEU A 18 -12.73 14.11 7.61
N HIS A 19 -11.63 13.76 6.97
CA HIS A 19 -10.94 12.47 7.08
C HIS A 19 -9.58 12.65 7.72
N ARG A 20 -9.07 11.59 8.34
CA ARG A 20 -7.67 11.52 8.80
C ARG A 20 -6.83 10.95 7.67
N GLU A 21 -5.67 11.56 7.44
CA GLU A 21 -4.65 10.96 6.58
C GLU A 21 -4.21 9.61 7.15
N LEU A 22 -4.01 8.62 6.29
CA LEU A 22 -3.40 7.35 6.68
C LEU A 22 -1.89 7.56 6.77
N PRO A 23 -1.24 7.34 7.93
CA PRO A 23 0.21 7.31 8.02
C PRO A 23 0.79 6.28 7.05
N ASP A 24 1.88 6.62 6.38
CA ASP A 24 2.57 5.73 5.44
C ASP A 24 3.08 4.45 6.10
N CYS A 25 3.46 4.51 7.37
CA CYS A 25 3.90 3.36 8.16
C CYS A 25 2.79 2.34 8.50
N LEU A 26 1.52 2.65 8.25
CA LEU A 26 0.38 1.80 8.62
C LEU A 26 -0.28 1.20 7.38
N VAL A 27 -0.45 -0.13 7.42
CA VAL A 27 -1.28 -0.84 6.44
C VAL A 27 -2.63 -1.12 7.07
N PRO A 28 -3.76 -0.67 6.48
CA PRO A 28 -5.07 -0.88 7.06
C PRO A 28 -5.35 -2.36 7.37
N TYR A 29 -5.91 -2.59 8.56
CA TYR A 29 -6.26 -3.92 9.09
C TYR A 29 -5.07 -4.88 9.32
N LYS A 30 -3.83 -4.38 9.31
CA LYS A 30 -2.65 -5.18 9.66
C LYS A 30 -1.97 -4.56 10.87
N HIS A 31 -1.44 -5.40 11.74
CA HIS A 31 -0.83 -4.98 13.02
C HIS A 31 0.68 -4.70 12.91
N TYR A 32 1.25 -4.82 11.72
CA TYR A 32 2.68 -4.67 11.47
C TYR A 32 2.94 -3.38 10.69
N ALA A 33 4.13 -2.81 10.87
CA ALA A 33 4.57 -1.69 10.06
C ALA A 33 4.60 -2.08 8.57
N SER A 34 4.34 -1.11 7.70
CA SER A 34 4.47 -1.27 6.25
C SER A 34 5.81 -1.88 5.85
N GLU A 35 6.90 -1.43 6.47
CA GLU A 35 8.28 -1.88 6.24
C GLU A 35 8.41 -3.41 6.44
N VAL A 36 7.81 -3.95 7.51
CA VAL A 36 7.81 -5.39 7.79
C VAL A 36 6.98 -6.15 6.77
N ILE A 37 5.80 -5.61 6.41
CA ILE A 37 4.91 -6.25 5.45
C ILE A 37 5.55 -6.27 4.06
N SER A 38 6.16 -5.17 3.60
CA SER A 38 6.88 -5.14 2.32
C SER A 38 8.09 -6.08 2.33
N GLY A 39 8.83 -6.14 3.44
CA GLY A 39 9.95 -7.08 3.57
C GLY A 39 9.52 -8.53 3.39
N VAL A 40 8.38 -8.94 3.95
CA VAL A 40 7.81 -10.29 3.73
C VAL A 40 7.45 -10.47 2.26
N LEU A 41 6.71 -9.50 1.70
CA LEU A 41 6.24 -9.59 0.33
C LEU A 41 7.41 -9.72 -0.66
N ASP A 42 8.51 -9.01 -0.41
CA ASP A 42 9.75 -8.98 -1.19
C ASP A 42 10.69 -10.17 -0.91
N GLY A 43 10.36 -11.04 0.06
CA GLY A 43 11.19 -12.18 0.44
C GLY A 43 12.48 -11.81 1.17
N ILE A 44 12.55 -10.59 1.71
CA ILE A 44 13.65 -10.11 2.58
C ILE A 44 13.48 -10.67 4.00
N ILE A 45 12.23 -10.86 4.40
CA ILE A 45 11.78 -11.32 5.72
C ILE A 45 11.15 -12.70 5.50
N THR A 46 11.81 -13.77 5.93
CA THR A 46 11.41 -15.16 5.73
C THR A 46 11.07 -15.87 7.05
N PRO A 47 10.33 -16.99 7.01
CA PRO A 47 10.00 -17.72 8.24
C PRO A 47 11.21 -18.16 9.06
N GLU A 48 12.40 -18.27 8.44
CA GLU A 48 13.64 -18.62 9.11
C GLU A 48 14.25 -17.47 9.92
N ASP A 49 13.89 -16.20 9.68
CA ASP A 49 14.37 -15.06 10.48
C ASP A 49 13.58 -14.88 11.80
N GLU A 50 13.12 -15.99 12.40
CA GLU A 50 12.28 -16.04 13.60
C GLU A 50 13.07 -15.63 14.86
N ASP A 51 13.49 -14.36 14.93
CA ASP A 51 14.40 -13.84 15.96
C ASP A 51 13.69 -13.05 17.08
N SER A 52 12.37 -12.81 17.02
CA SER A 52 11.65 -12.11 18.11
C SER A 52 10.13 -12.28 18.12
N ALA A 53 9.50 -11.95 19.27
CA ALA A 53 8.05 -11.92 19.44
C ALA A 53 7.30 -10.89 18.57
N ASP A 54 8.03 -9.93 17.98
CA ASP A 54 7.47 -8.87 17.13
C ASP A 54 7.44 -9.27 15.65
N TYR A 55 7.80 -10.52 15.32
CA TYR A 55 7.89 -11.04 13.97
C TYR A 55 6.60 -11.79 13.55
N PRO A 56 6.12 -11.63 12.31
CA PRO A 56 4.91 -12.31 11.86
C PRO A 56 5.16 -13.81 11.69
N CYS A 57 4.23 -14.64 12.16
CA CYS A 57 4.28 -16.07 11.88
C CYS A 57 4.06 -16.37 10.38
N GLU A 58 4.53 -17.51 9.90
CA GLU A 58 4.43 -17.95 8.50
C GLU A 58 2.99 -17.84 7.94
N MET A 59 1.98 -18.22 8.75
CA MET A 59 0.58 -18.11 8.34
C MET A 59 0.16 -16.66 8.07
N THR A 60 0.67 -15.71 8.86
CA THR A 60 0.42 -14.27 8.68
C THR A 60 1.11 -13.78 7.41
N MET A 61 2.35 -14.21 7.16
CA MET A 61 3.09 -13.88 5.93
C MET A 61 2.34 -14.35 4.69
N ARG A 62 1.89 -15.62 4.69
CA ARG A 62 1.12 -16.21 3.58
C ARG A 62 -0.15 -15.41 3.29
N ARG A 63 -0.86 -14.97 4.33
CA ARG A 63 -2.05 -14.12 4.18
C ARG A 63 -1.72 -12.79 3.49
N TRP A 64 -0.55 -12.20 3.76
CA TRP A 64 -0.13 -10.98 3.07
C TRP A 64 0.18 -11.20 1.59
N HIS A 65 0.82 -12.31 1.22
CA HIS A 65 1.00 -12.67 -0.18
C HIS A 65 -0.35 -12.86 -0.90
N CYS A 66 -1.28 -13.61 -0.30
CA CYS A 66 -2.63 -13.78 -0.85
C CYS A 66 -3.37 -12.44 -0.96
N TRP A 67 -3.23 -11.58 0.04
CA TRP A 67 -3.80 -10.24 0.05
C TRP A 67 -3.27 -9.36 -1.08
N LEU A 68 -1.96 -9.34 -1.32
CA LEU A 68 -1.36 -8.57 -2.41
C LEU A 68 -1.86 -9.08 -3.76
N GLU A 69 -1.85 -10.39 -3.96
CA GLU A 69 -2.24 -11.01 -5.22
C GLU A 69 -3.72 -10.76 -5.54
N ALA A 70 -4.60 -10.94 -4.56
CA ALA A 70 -6.03 -10.66 -4.74
C ALA A 70 -6.33 -9.18 -5.03
N ASN A 71 -5.46 -8.26 -4.60
CA ASN A 71 -5.61 -6.84 -4.86
C ASN A 71 -4.80 -6.35 -6.08
N ARG A 72 -4.02 -7.19 -6.75
CA ARG A 72 -3.05 -6.78 -7.78
C ARG A 72 -3.68 -5.96 -8.90
N LEU A 73 -4.73 -6.49 -9.54
CA LEU A 73 -5.45 -5.79 -10.61
C LEU A 73 -6.13 -4.50 -10.13
N ARG A 74 -6.65 -4.53 -8.89
CA ARG A 74 -7.31 -3.38 -8.27
C ARG A 74 -6.31 -2.25 -8.00
N ILE A 75 -5.12 -2.59 -7.50
CA ILE A 75 -4.02 -1.65 -7.29
C ILE A 75 -3.64 -0.98 -8.62
N ASP A 76 -3.40 -1.78 -9.66
CA ASP A 76 -3.03 -1.25 -10.97
C ASP A 76 -4.11 -0.32 -11.54
N GLY A 77 -5.38 -0.72 -11.43
CA GLY A 77 -6.51 0.13 -11.82
C GLY A 77 -6.54 1.46 -11.07
N TYR A 78 -6.31 1.45 -9.75
CA TYR A 78 -6.24 2.69 -8.96
C TYR A 78 -5.04 3.57 -9.33
N LEU A 79 -3.85 2.98 -9.53
CA LEU A 79 -2.66 3.72 -9.92
C LEU A 79 -2.88 4.42 -11.27
N LYS A 80 -3.42 3.70 -12.26
CA LYS A 80 -3.73 4.25 -13.59
C LYS A 80 -4.79 5.33 -13.52
N SER A 81 -5.93 5.04 -12.88
CA SER A 81 -7.05 5.99 -12.76
C SER A 81 -6.65 7.26 -12.01
N THR A 82 -5.91 7.13 -10.92
CA THR A 82 -5.46 8.28 -10.13
C THR A 82 -4.38 9.06 -10.87
N GLY A 83 -3.46 8.39 -11.57
CA GLY A 83 -2.47 9.03 -12.43
C GLY A 83 -3.11 9.88 -13.53
N TYR A 84 -4.13 9.36 -14.21
CA TYR A 84 -4.92 10.12 -15.17
C TYR A 84 -5.62 11.32 -14.52
N ARG A 85 -6.37 11.09 -13.43
CA ARG A 85 -7.24 12.11 -12.82
C ARG A 85 -6.49 13.21 -12.07
N LEU A 86 -5.41 12.86 -11.37
CA LEU A 86 -4.72 13.77 -10.44
C LEU A 86 -3.38 14.27 -10.97
N LEU A 87 -2.70 13.49 -11.81
CA LEU A 87 -1.38 13.84 -12.35
C LEU A 87 -1.43 14.24 -13.83
N GLY A 88 -2.59 14.10 -14.49
CA GLY A 88 -2.78 14.53 -15.87
C GLY A 88 -2.11 13.64 -16.91
N PHE A 89 -1.83 12.38 -16.58
CA PHE A 89 -1.32 11.42 -17.57
C PHE A 89 -2.34 11.16 -18.69
N SER A 90 -1.87 10.74 -19.88
CA SER A 90 -2.71 10.48 -21.04
C SER A 90 -3.61 9.25 -20.86
N THR A 91 -4.64 9.12 -21.71
CA THR A 91 -5.50 7.92 -21.76
C THR A 91 -4.72 6.66 -22.14
N GLU A 92 -3.58 6.79 -22.82
CA GLU A 92 -2.67 5.69 -23.14
C GLU A 92 -2.20 4.96 -21.87
N LEU A 93 -2.06 5.65 -20.73
CA LEU A 93 -1.74 5.03 -19.45
C LEU A 93 -2.83 4.03 -19.02
N LEU A 94 -4.10 4.39 -19.24
CA LEU A 94 -5.26 3.56 -18.89
C LEU A 94 -5.30 2.30 -19.76
N GLU A 95 -4.95 2.45 -21.05
CA GLU A 95 -4.95 1.37 -22.05
C GLU A 95 -3.70 0.50 -21.98
N SER A 96 -2.64 0.98 -21.32
CA SER A 96 -1.37 0.25 -21.21
C SER A 96 -1.55 -1.09 -20.50
N GLN A 97 -0.83 -2.11 -20.98
CA GLN A 97 -0.72 -3.43 -20.32
C GLN A 97 0.35 -3.45 -19.21
N VAL A 98 0.94 -2.29 -18.91
CA VAL A 98 1.98 -2.16 -17.90
C VAL A 98 1.38 -2.35 -16.50
N SER A 99 2.03 -3.16 -15.66
CA SER A 99 1.79 -3.15 -14.21
C SER A 99 2.55 -1.99 -13.58
N LEU A 100 1.81 -1.00 -13.11
CA LEU A 100 2.35 0.12 -12.34
C LEU A 100 2.73 -0.32 -10.93
N LEU A 101 2.07 -1.34 -10.37
CA LEU A 101 2.48 -1.96 -9.12
C LEU A 101 3.91 -2.50 -9.22
N ASP A 102 4.19 -3.34 -10.21
CA ASP A 102 5.53 -3.92 -10.36
C ASP A 102 6.59 -2.84 -10.61
N LYS A 103 6.27 -1.84 -11.43
CA LYS A 103 7.16 -0.69 -11.66
C LYS A 103 7.43 0.09 -10.37
N LEU A 104 6.40 0.36 -9.56
CA LEU A 104 6.56 1.06 -8.29
C LEU A 104 7.41 0.24 -7.32
N ARG A 105 7.14 -1.07 -7.26
CA ARG A 105 7.83 -2.04 -6.40
C ARG A 105 9.30 -2.20 -6.73
N SER A 106 9.67 -2.23 -8.01
CA SER A 106 11.08 -2.32 -8.43
C SER A 106 11.85 -1.01 -8.32
N SER A 107 11.15 0.12 -8.30
CA SER A 107 11.79 1.45 -8.32
C SER A 107 12.12 1.99 -6.93
N ARG A 108 11.45 1.54 -5.87
CA ARG A 108 11.55 2.12 -4.52
C ARG A 108 11.47 1.05 -3.43
N PRO A 109 12.35 1.08 -2.42
CA PRO A 109 12.20 0.24 -1.22
C PRO A 109 10.86 0.49 -0.50
N GLU A 110 10.46 1.76 -0.38
CA GLU A 110 9.24 2.23 0.28
C GLU A 110 8.00 2.14 -0.63
N TRP A 111 7.95 1.13 -1.51
CA TRP A 111 6.89 1.02 -2.53
C TRP A 111 5.51 0.86 -1.90
N LEU A 112 5.40 0.09 -0.82
CA LEU A 112 4.13 -0.19 -0.16
C LEU A 112 3.60 1.06 0.55
N GLU A 113 4.45 1.78 1.26
CA GLU A 113 4.15 3.09 1.86
C GLU A 113 3.66 4.09 0.82
N THR A 114 4.41 4.19 -0.29
CA THR A 114 4.09 5.10 -1.39
C THR A 114 2.74 4.73 -2.01
N LEU A 115 2.51 3.44 -2.26
CA LEU A 115 1.26 2.92 -2.78
C LEU A 115 0.08 3.25 -1.85
N LEU A 116 0.18 2.91 -0.56
CA LEU A 116 -0.92 3.08 0.39
C LEU A 116 -1.27 4.55 0.59
N ARG A 117 -0.26 5.41 0.72
CA ARG A 117 -0.46 6.85 0.82
C ARG A 117 -1.18 7.39 -0.41
N PHE A 118 -0.81 6.94 -1.61
CA PHE A 118 -1.45 7.41 -2.83
C PHE A 118 -2.88 6.86 -2.98
N LEU A 119 -3.06 5.56 -2.77
CA LEU A 119 -4.33 4.86 -2.96
C LEU A 119 -5.39 5.27 -1.94
N TYR A 120 -5.07 5.28 -0.65
CA TYR A 120 -6.06 5.60 0.38
C TYR A 120 -6.39 7.09 0.44
N ASN A 121 -5.40 7.97 0.22
CA ASN A 121 -5.67 9.42 0.23
C ASN A 121 -6.34 9.91 -1.07
N SER A 122 -6.37 9.11 -2.15
CA SER A 122 -7.19 9.38 -3.33
C SER A 122 -8.62 8.80 -3.24
N GLY A 123 -8.98 8.21 -2.10
CA GLY A 123 -10.31 7.61 -1.86
C GLY A 123 -10.43 6.16 -2.31
N GLY A 124 -9.33 5.52 -2.70
CA GLY A 124 -9.27 4.08 -2.94
C GLY A 124 -9.21 3.27 -1.65
N PHE A 125 -9.39 1.96 -1.78
CA PHE A 125 -9.21 1.02 -0.68
C PHE A 125 -8.82 -0.36 -1.21
N LEU A 126 -8.05 -1.11 -0.44
CA LEU A 126 -7.74 -2.51 -0.70
C LEU A 126 -8.72 -3.41 0.05
N VAL A 127 -9.09 -4.53 -0.57
CA VAL A 127 -9.97 -5.53 0.03
C VAL A 127 -9.18 -6.31 1.09
N HIS A 128 -9.81 -6.54 2.24
CA HIS A 128 -9.25 -7.34 3.31
C HIS A 128 -9.47 -8.83 3.04
N ILE A 129 -8.47 -9.66 3.35
CA ILE A 129 -8.53 -11.13 3.31
C ILE A 129 -8.11 -11.65 4.67
#